data_AF-A0A239P818-F1
#
_entry.id   AF-A0A239P818-F1
#
_cell.length_a   1.000
_cell.length_b   1.000
_cell.length_c   1.000
_cell.angle_alpha   90.00
_cell.angle_beta   90.00
_cell.angle_gamma   90.00
#
_symmetry.space_group_name_H-M   'P 1'
#
loop_
_entity.id
_entity.type
_entity.pdbx_description
1 polymer ?
#
loop_
_entity_poly.entity_id
_entity_poly.type
_entity_poly.pdbx_seq_one_letter_code
_entity_poly.pdbx_strand_id
1 'polypeptide(L)'
;MIADSRIETGILTALAALGGKARRKEVLDLIELRLGLLLHGDDTRRRPSGSDVVWKNRASFVRMALVGQGFLEPMASSGRGFWALTPEGKIRASSLASDVVFCPAFRSISVDVAKRMRDGRSVGLVPGETTFTDNVLLRLAVTFRGSIHIHRFNTKQEADNGADWEWWIRGHDGYVGFRVQAKRVDPRSARVALDQPAADSLRSRFPRQIDAFRERCLRDGIAGIYCVYNDGLSVPSRGQLGSCPHGLDDPDLWGCAIVLADTATRLANERIFDAATVLGAATPWHRLVCRDPLATLTEGVLEAFGRMWTAELANRRGLNERYGDQVEHFDELELDLGPAPATEPPDEVLLAFDQRDGVIERPWSEELAGIVLIDATGQ
;
A
#
# COMPACT_ATOMS: atom_id res chain seq x y z
N MET A 1 13.47 13.21 -7.80
CA MET A 1 13.21 14.38 -6.93
C MET A 1 11.73 14.47 -6.71
N ILE A 2 11.27 14.45 -5.46
CA ILE A 2 9.84 14.49 -5.10
C ILE A 2 9.16 15.75 -5.66
N ALA A 3 7.91 15.66 -6.16
CA ALA A 3 7.21 16.80 -6.73
C ALA A 3 6.88 17.90 -5.69
N ASP A 4 6.87 19.18 -6.10
CA ASP A 4 6.52 20.30 -5.20
C ASP A 4 5.09 20.19 -4.68
N SER A 5 4.15 19.69 -5.48
CA SER A 5 2.76 19.45 -5.07
C SER A 5 2.62 18.44 -3.93
N ARG A 6 3.50 17.42 -3.89
CA ARG A 6 3.58 16.46 -2.78
C ARG A 6 4.12 17.11 -1.51
N ILE A 7 5.16 17.94 -1.64
CA ILE A 7 5.69 18.71 -0.50
C ILE A 7 4.63 19.71 0.00
N GLU A 8 3.91 20.37 -0.90
CA GLU A 8 2.85 21.32 -0.58
C GLU A 8 1.76 20.65 0.27
N THR A 9 1.24 19.53 -0.24
CA THR A 9 0.24 18.73 0.45
C THR A 9 0.76 18.27 1.80
N GLY A 10 1.98 17.71 1.85
CA GLY A 10 2.62 17.26 3.09
C GLY A 10 2.77 18.36 4.13
N ILE A 11 3.08 19.61 3.73
CA ILE A 11 3.15 20.76 4.66
C ILE A 11 1.77 21.08 5.24
N LEU A 12 0.75 21.16 4.39
CA LEU A 12 -0.61 21.50 4.81
C LEU A 12 -1.21 20.43 5.73
N THR A 13 -1.08 19.16 5.36
CA THR A 13 -1.58 18.01 6.13
C THR A 13 -0.81 17.82 7.45
N ALA A 14 0.52 17.98 7.43
CA ALA A 14 1.33 17.90 8.65
C ALA A 14 1.00 19.03 9.64
N LEU A 15 0.84 20.26 9.16
CA LEU A 15 0.44 21.37 10.03
C LEU A 15 -0.96 21.18 10.60
N ALA A 16 -1.91 20.71 9.80
CA ALA A 16 -3.25 20.39 10.31
C ALA A 16 -3.18 19.33 11.42
N ALA A 17 -2.42 18.25 11.20
CA ALA A 17 -2.20 17.20 12.19
C ALA A 17 -1.55 17.70 13.50
N LEU A 18 -0.71 18.74 13.39
CA LEU A 18 -0.04 19.38 14.53
C LEU A 18 -0.85 20.54 15.13
N GLY A 19 -2.17 20.60 14.91
CA GLY A 19 -3.04 21.62 15.50
C GLY A 19 -3.01 22.99 14.80
N GLY A 20 -2.47 23.04 13.58
CA GLY A 20 -2.47 24.21 12.70
C GLY A 20 -1.27 25.15 12.87
N LYS A 21 -0.39 24.91 13.86
CA LYS A 21 0.84 25.69 14.07
C LYS A 21 1.89 24.83 14.76
N ALA A 22 3.08 24.72 14.17
CA ALA A 22 4.18 23.93 14.71
C ALA A 22 5.55 24.49 14.33
N ARG A 23 6.62 24.01 14.96
CA ARG A 23 7.99 24.36 14.57
C ARG A 23 8.30 23.71 13.23
N ARG A 24 9.12 24.38 12.40
CA ARG A 24 9.59 23.86 11.10
C ARG A 24 10.12 22.43 11.24
N LYS A 25 10.90 22.15 12.28
CA LYS A 25 11.47 20.81 12.50
C LYS A 25 10.38 19.75 12.67
N GLU A 26 9.37 20.00 13.49
CA GLU A 26 8.28 19.05 13.75
C GLU A 26 7.47 18.76 12.48
N VAL A 27 7.20 19.81 11.68
CA VAL A 27 6.51 19.65 10.39
C VAL A 27 7.35 18.80 9.44
N LEU A 28 8.65 19.10 9.31
CA LEU A 28 9.54 18.34 8.42
C LEU A 28 9.74 16.89 8.90
N ASP A 29 9.91 16.66 10.20
CA ASP A 29 10.06 15.31 10.74
C ASP A 29 8.80 14.47 10.47
N LEU A 30 7.60 15.07 10.55
CA LEU A 30 6.35 14.40 10.21
C LEU A 30 6.22 14.12 8.70
N ILE A 31 6.64 15.06 7.84
CA ILE A 31 6.69 14.83 6.39
C ILE A 31 7.70 13.72 6.05
N GLU A 32 8.87 13.70 6.70
CA GLU A 32 9.89 12.67 6.50
C GLU A 32 9.39 11.29 6.90
N LEU A 33 8.65 11.21 8.01
CA LEU A 33 8.02 9.96 8.43
C LEU A 33 7.02 9.44 7.38
N ARG A 34 6.25 10.34 6.75
CA ARG A 34 5.20 9.99 5.78
C ARG A 34 5.73 9.71 4.38
N LEU A 35 6.64 10.55 3.90
CA LEU A 35 7.14 10.53 2.52
C LEU A 35 8.53 9.90 2.41
N GLY A 36 9.17 9.51 3.52
CA GLY A 36 10.57 9.08 3.55
C GLY A 36 10.91 7.95 2.58
N LEU A 37 9.97 7.02 2.37
CA LEU A 37 10.12 5.93 1.39
C LEU A 37 10.09 6.39 -0.07
N LEU A 38 9.51 7.56 -0.34
CA LEU A 38 9.49 8.18 -1.66
C LEU A 38 10.70 9.10 -1.90
N LEU A 39 11.46 9.42 -0.85
CA LEU A 39 12.65 10.26 -0.98
C LEU A 39 13.80 9.39 -1.48
N HIS A 40 14.27 9.65 -2.70
CA HIS A 40 15.34 8.88 -3.30
C HIS A 40 16.37 9.79 -4.00
N GLY A 41 17.58 9.24 -4.18
CA GLY A 41 18.69 9.89 -4.89
C GLY A 41 18.94 11.31 -4.39
N ASP A 42 18.58 12.28 -5.23
CA ASP A 42 18.86 13.70 -5.02
C ASP A 42 18.16 14.31 -3.82
N ASP A 43 16.99 13.80 -3.46
CA ASP A 43 16.19 14.36 -2.39
C ASP A 43 16.90 14.25 -1.04
N THR A 44 17.62 13.15 -0.81
CA THR A 44 18.28 12.81 0.46
C THR A 44 19.73 13.30 0.54
N ARG A 45 20.27 13.88 -0.54
CA ARG A 45 21.64 14.41 -0.55
C ARG A 45 21.76 15.60 0.40
N ARG A 46 22.88 15.69 1.12
CA ARG A 46 23.27 16.92 1.82
C ARG A 46 23.71 17.95 0.80
N ARG A 47 23.32 19.21 1.01
CA ARG A 47 23.81 20.30 0.17
C ARG A 47 25.30 20.55 0.44
N PRO A 48 26.12 20.85 -0.59
CA PRO A 48 27.53 21.17 -0.39
C PRO A 48 27.78 22.38 0.51
N SER A 49 26.83 23.33 0.55
CA SER A 49 26.95 24.62 1.22
C SER A 49 26.07 24.76 2.46
N GLY A 50 25.50 23.68 3.01
CA GLY A 50 24.54 23.78 4.10
C GLY A 50 24.37 22.50 4.92
N SER A 51 23.80 22.64 6.11
CA SER A 51 23.49 21.53 7.02
C SER A 51 22.25 20.74 6.62
N ASP A 52 21.38 21.34 5.78
CA ASP A 52 20.08 20.77 5.43
C ASP A 52 20.18 19.83 4.21
N VAL A 53 19.35 18.80 4.24
CA VAL A 53 19.09 17.87 3.14
C VAL A 53 18.30 18.59 2.03
N VAL A 54 18.54 18.24 0.76
CA VAL A 54 17.96 18.90 -0.43
C VAL A 54 16.44 19.07 -0.31
N TRP A 55 15.70 18.01 0.01
CA TRP A 55 14.24 18.09 0.10
C TRP A 55 13.75 19.02 1.24
N LYS A 56 14.44 19.05 2.40
CA LYS A 56 14.12 19.94 3.54
C LYS A 56 14.33 21.41 3.20
N ASN A 57 15.31 21.69 2.34
CA ASN A 57 15.53 23.03 1.80
C ASN A 57 14.44 23.39 0.78
N ARG A 58 14.06 22.46 -0.10
CA ARG A 58 12.97 22.63 -1.06
C ARG A 58 11.64 22.92 -0.39
N ALA A 59 11.34 22.23 0.72
CA ALA A 59 10.16 22.49 1.53
C ALA A 59 10.07 23.93 2.06
N SER A 60 11.21 24.59 2.31
CA SER A 60 11.21 26.02 2.67
C SER A 60 10.76 26.92 1.52
N PHE A 61 11.09 26.58 0.27
CA PHE A 61 10.62 27.33 -0.90
C PHE A 61 9.13 27.07 -1.17
N VAL A 62 8.68 25.82 -1.07
CA VAL A 62 7.25 25.48 -1.18
C VAL A 62 6.45 26.21 -0.10
N ARG A 63 6.96 26.29 1.14
CA ARG A 63 6.35 27.11 2.20
C ARG A 63 6.24 28.58 1.81
N MET A 64 7.22 29.17 1.13
CA MET A 64 7.11 30.56 0.66
C MET A 64 6.01 30.73 -0.39
N ALA A 65 5.86 29.77 -1.31
CA ALA A 65 4.77 29.77 -2.29
C ALA A 65 3.41 29.69 -1.59
N LEU A 66 3.26 28.79 -0.61
CA LEU A 66 2.05 28.65 0.21
C LEU A 66 1.68 29.92 1.00
N VAL A 67 2.67 30.70 1.47
CA VAL A 67 2.42 32.03 2.06
C VAL A 67 1.90 33.00 0.99
N GLY A 68 2.51 33.01 -0.19
CA GLY A 68 2.06 33.85 -1.31
C GLY A 68 0.64 33.53 -1.78
N GLN A 69 0.23 32.28 -1.68
CA GLN A 69 -1.13 31.80 -1.97
C GLN A 69 -2.14 32.07 -0.84
N GLY A 70 -1.67 32.54 0.33
CA GLY A 70 -2.54 32.82 1.48
C GLY A 70 -2.93 31.60 2.32
N PHE A 71 -2.29 30.44 2.12
CA PHE A 71 -2.57 29.23 2.91
C PHE A 71 -1.73 29.13 4.20
N LEU A 72 -0.57 29.81 4.24
CA LEU A 72 0.27 29.88 5.44
C LEU A 72 0.47 31.32 5.90
N GLU A 73 0.55 31.51 7.23
CA GLU A 73 0.88 32.79 7.81
C GLU A 73 2.31 33.23 7.44
N PRO A 74 2.54 34.52 7.16
CA PRO A 74 3.89 35.05 6.98
C PRO A 74 4.69 34.95 8.29
N MET A 75 6.02 34.94 8.19
CA MET A 75 6.90 34.77 9.37
C MET A 75 6.69 35.85 10.44
N ALA A 76 6.30 37.07 10.02
CA ALA A 76 5.99 38.16 10.92
C ALA A 76 4.81 37.83 11.86
N SER A 77 3.87 37.02 11.42
CA SER A 77 2.69 36.59 12.19
C SER A 77 2.93 35.27 12.92
N SER A 78 3.52 34.29 12.24
CA SER A 78 3.70 32.94 12.80
C SER A 78 4.78 32.89 13.89
N GLY A 79 5.78 33.77 13.82
CA GLY A 79 6.98 33.77 14.66
C GLY A 79 8.15 33.03 14.03
N ARG A 80 9.38 33.42 14.38
CA ARG A 80 10.60 32.83 13.81
C ARG A 80 10.65 31.32 14.10
N GLY A 81 10.83 30.52 13.04
CA GLY A 81 10.93 29.06 13.13
C GLY A 81 9.60 28.31 13.22
N PHE A 82 8.48 29.02 13.25
CA PHE A 82 7.13 28.43 13.25
C PHE A 82 6.46 28.58 11.90
N TRP A 83 5.76 27.53 11.49
CA TRP A 83 4.84 27.53 10.36
C TRP A 83 3.41 27.41 10.91
N ALA A 84 2.47 28.14 10.32
CA ALA A 84 1.08 28.18 10.78
C ALA A 84 0.12 28.31 9.60
N LEU A 85 -1.01 27.61 9.66
CA LEU A 85 -2.09 27.71 8.69
C LEU A 85 -2.94 28.97 8.92
N THR A 86 -3.30 29.65 7.83
CA THR A 86 -4.38 30.64 7.83
C THR A 86 -5.75 29.92 7.91
N PRO A 87 -6.87 30.64 8.11
CA PRO A 87 -8.21 30.05 7.98
C PRO A 87 -8.42 29.34 6.62
N GLU A 88 -8.00 29.96 5.52
CA GLU A 88 -8.07 29.39 4.17
C GLU A 88 -7.18 28.17 4.04
N GLY A 89 -5.98 28.21 4.64
CA GLY A 89 -5.08 27.06 4.72
C GLY A 89 -5.68 25.89 5.49
N LYS A 90 -6.42 26.14 6.58
CA LYS A 90 -7.13 25.09 7.33
C LYS A 90 -8.24 24.46 6.50
N ILE A 91 -9.01 25.27 5.77
CA ILE A 91 -10.05 24.77 4.85
C ILE A 91 -9.40 23.92 3.76
N ARG A 92 -8.31 24.42 3.14
CA ARG A 92 -7.57 23.68 2.11
C ARG A 92 -7.01 22.37 2.64
N ALA A 93 -6.35 22.39 3.80
CA ALA A 93 -5.83 21.20 4.45
C ALA A 93 -6.94 20.19 4.78
N SER A 94 -8.10 20.68 5.25
CA SER A 94 -9.27 19.83 5.50
C SER A 94 -9.84 19.24 4.21
N SER A 95 -9.85 19.99 3.10
CA SER A 95 -10.30 19.49 1.80
C SER A 95 -9.37 18.43 1.21
N LEU A 96 -8.06 18.56 1.46
CA LEU A 96 -7.06 17.56 1.07
C LEU A 96 -7.14 16.28 1.92
N ALA A 97 -7.71 16.41 3.11
CA ALA A 97 -7.93 15.34 4.08
C ALA A 97 -9.30 14.67 3.92
N SER A 98 -10.30 15.39 3.40
CA SER A 98 -11.68 14.94 3.25
C SER A 98 -11.87 14.10 1.98
N ASP A 99 -11.45 12.83 2.02
CA ASP A 99 -11.81 11.86 0.99
C ASP A 99 -12.90 10.90 1.48
N VAL A 100 -13.43 10.15 0.50
CA VAL A 100 -14.17 8.90 0.70
C VAL A 100 -13.50 8.03 1.78
N VAL A 101 -14.25 7.69 2.82
CA VAL A 101 -13.74 6.87 3.91
C VAL A 101 -13.81 5.39 3.50
N PHE A 102 -12.72 4.86 2.96
CA PHE A 102 -12.65 3.47 2.50
C PHE A 102 -12.60 2.44 3.64
N CYS A 103 -11.97 2.78 4.76
CA CYS A 103 -11.68 1.86 5.85
C CYS A 103 -12.92 1.10 6.38
N PRO A 104 -14.06 1.74 6.73
CA PRO A 104 -15.25 1.03 7.21
C PRO A 104 -15.76 -0.05 6.24
N ALA A 105 -15.73 0.21 4.93
CA ALA A 105 -16.18 -0.78 3.94
C ALA A 105 -15.20 -1.94 3.83
N PHE A 106 -13.89 -1.67 3.82
CA PHE A 106 -12.87 -2.72 3.82
C PHE A 106 -12.98 -3.60 5.08
N ARG A 107 -13.24 -2.99 6.24
CA ARG A 107 -13.52 -3.72 7.49
C ARG A 107 -14.76 -4.60 7.36
N SER A 108 -15.86 -4.05 6.85
CA SER A 108 -17.12 -4.79 6.68
C SER A 108 -16.97 -5.96 5.70
N ILE A 109 -16.26 -5.77 4.60
CA ILE A 109 -15.95 -6.83 3.64
C ILE A 109 -15.08 -7.92 4.28
N SER A 110 -14.03 -7.57 5.04
CA SER A 110 -13.23 -8.56 5.78
C SER A 110 -14.11 -9.45 6.64
N VAL A 111 -15.00 -8.83 7.42
CA VAL A 111 -15.88 -9.54 8.34
C VAL A 111 -16.76 -10.54 7.60
N ASP A 112 -17.31 -10.11 6.45
CA ASP A 112 -18.19 -10.97 5.67
C ASP A 112 -17.43 -12.09 4.95
N VAL A 113 -16.18 -11.86 4.54
CA VAL A 113 -15.31 -12.94 4.03
C VAL A 113 -15.04 -13.97 5.12
N ALA A 114 -14.67 -13.54 6.33
CA ALA A 114 -14.40 -14.43 7.45
C ALA A 114 -15.63 -15.30 7.79
N LYS A 115 -16.81 -14.67 7.89
CA LYS A 115 -18.09 -15.35 8.11
C LYS A 115 -18.40 -16.36 7.01
N ARG A 116 -18.32 -15.96 5.74
CA ARG A 116 -18.58 -16.85 4.59
C ARG A 116 -17.62 -18.03 4.54
N MET A 117 -16.35 -17.85 4.92
CA MET A 117 -15.42 -18.97 5.01
C MET A 117 -15.79 -19.96 6.12
N ARG A 118 -16.22 -19.46 7.29
CA ARG A 118 -16.69 -20.32 8.39
C ARG A 118 -18.01 -21.03 8.05
N ASP A 119 -18.97 -20.31 7.49
CA ASP A 119 -20.26 -20.86 7.08
C ASP A 119 -20.07 -21.90 5.97
N GLY A 120 -19.25 -21.60 4.97
CA GLY A 120 -18.88 -22.55 3.93
C GLY A 120 -18.18 -23.79 4.49
N ARG A 121 -17.33 -23.62 5.52
CA ARG A 121 -16.63 -24.75 6.15
C ARG A 121 -17.60 -25.65 6.91
N SER A 122 -18.56 -25.07 7.63
CA SER A 122 -19.52 -25.84 8.45
C SER A 122 -20.43 -26.74 7.60
N VAL A 123 -20.67 -26.38 6.34
CA VAL A 123 -21.50 -27.15 5.39
C VAL A 123 -20.70 -27.83 4.28
N GLY A 124 -19.36 -27.71 4.27
CA GLY A 124 -18.50 -28.31 3.24
C GLY A 124 -18.52 -27.63 1.86
N LEU A 125 -19.02 -26.39 1.77
CA LEU A 125 -19.16 -25.60 0.54
C LEU A 125 -18.42 -24.25 0.65
N VAL A 126 -17.10 -24.29 0.89
CA VAL A 126 -16.28 -23.06 0.91
C VAL A 126 -16.05 -22.58 -0.52
N PRO A 127 -16.38 -21.32 -0.87
CA PRO A 127 -16.09 -20.77 -2.18
C PRO A 127 -14.59 -20.84 -2.55
N GLY A 128 -14.32 -20.93 -3.85
CA GLY A 128 -12.96 -20.85 -4.38
C GLY A 128 -12.37 -19.45 -4.23
N GLU A 129 -11.06 -19.36 -4.45
CA GLU A 129 -10.30 -18.09 -4.39
C GLU A 129 -10.88 -17.03 -5.34
N THR A 130 -11.05 -17.37 -6.61
CA THR A 130 -11.67 -16.49 -7.63
C THR A 130 -13.04 -15.99 -7.18
N THR A 131 -13.88 -16.84 -6.59
CA THR A 131 -15.21 -16.43 -6.12
C THR A 131 -15.13 -15.40 -4.97
N PHE A 132 -14.16 -15.52 -4.07
CA PHE A 132 -13.96 -14.48 -3.05
C PHE A 132 -13.50 -13.17 -3.66
N THR A 133 -12.52 -13.23 -4.56
CA THR A 133 -12.02 -12.07 -5.31
C THR A 133 -13.14 -11.34 -6.03
N ASP A 134 -13.95 -12.05 -6.81
CA ASP A 134 -15.09 -11.50 -7.55
C ASP A 134 -16.08 -10.78 -6.63
N ASN A 135 -16.45 -11.42 -5.52
CA ASN A 135 -17.41 -10.88 -4.57
C ASN A 135 -16.87 -9.63 -3.83
N VAL A 136 -15.59 -9.66 -3.46
CA VAL A 136 -14.91 -8.53 -2.80
C VAL A 136 -14.86 -7.34 -3.73
N LEU A 137 -14.39 -7.54 -4.96
CA LEU A 137 -14.28 -6.50 -5.97
C LEU A 137 -15.65 -5.92 -6.35
N LEU A 138 -16.64 -6.77 -6.60
CA LEU A 138 -18.01 -6.33 -6.86
C LEU A 138 -18.54 -5.45 -5.72
N ARG A 139 -18.32 -5.86 -4.47
CA ARG A 139 -18.80 -5.08 -3.32
C ARG A 139 -18.09 -3.75 -3.18
N LEU A 140 -16.78 -3.68 -3.46
CA LEU A 140 -16.05 -2.42 -3.49
C LEU A 140 -16.62 -1.48 -4.56
N ALA A 141 -16.80 -1.95 -5.79
CA ALA A 141 -17.40 -1.15 -6.87
C ALA A 141 -18.82 -0.67 -6.55
N VAL A 142 -19.66 -1.53 -5.96
CA VAL A 142 -21.03 -1.14 -5.59
C VAL A 142 -21.06 -0.16 -4.43
N THR A 143 -20.17 -0.32 -3.44
CA THR A 143 -20.12 0.55 -2.26
C THR A 143 -19.58 1.93 -2.61
N PHE A 144 -18.60 1.98 -3.51
CA PHE A 144 -17.87 3.19 -3.89
C PHE A 144 -18.10 3.52 -5.37
N ARG A 145 -19.37 3.59 -5.78
CA ARG A 145 -19.74 3.98 -7.15
C ARG A 145 -19.15 5.34 -7.48
N GLY A 146 -18.39 5.41 -8.57
CA GLY A 146 -17.68 6.62 -9.02
C GLY A 146 -16.33 6.85 -8.36
N SER A 147 -15.94 6.05 -7.37
CA SER A 147 -14.62 6.13 -6.72
C SER A 147 -13.82 4.83 -6.84
N ILE A 148 -14.47 3.69 -7.13
CA ILE A 148 -13.78 2.45 -7.46
C ILE A 148 -14.26 1.94 -8.82
N HIS A 149 -13.32 1.80 -9.74
CA HIS A 149 -13.53 1.26 -11.08
C HIS A 149 -12.72 -0.02 -11.25
N ILE A 150 -13.34 -1.06 -11.81
CA ILE A 150 -12.71 -2.36 -11.98
C ILE A 150 -12.78 -2.75 -13.44
N HIS A 151 -11.62 -3.00 -14.02
CA HIS A 151 -11.47 -3.50 -15.38
C HIS A 151 -10.96 -4.94 -15.32
N ARG A 152 -11.81 -5.89 -15.71
CA ARG A 152 -11.42 -7.29 -15.86
C ARG A 152 -10.83 -7.50 -17.24
N PHE A 153 -9.73 -8.24 -17.31
CA PHE A 153 -9.24 -8.77 -18.57
C PHE A 153 -9.84 -10.15 -18.86
N ASN A 154 -9.57 -10.67 -20.07
CA ASN A 154 -9.97 -12.03 -20.42
C ASN A 154 -8.91 -13.06 -20.00
N THR A 155 -9.30 -14.32 -19.91
CA THR A 155 -8.49 -15.44 -19.38
C THR A 155 -7.14 -15.64 -20.08
N LYS A 156 -6.99 -15.18 -21.34
CA LYS A 156 -5.72 -15.30 -22.08
C LYS A 156 -4.66 -14.34 -21.52
N GLN A 157 -5.07 -13.16 -21.06
CA GLN A 157 -4.19 -12.14 -20.50
C GLN A 157 -3.76 -12.49 -19.06
N GLU A 158 -4.58 -13.23 -18.31
CA GLU A 158 -4.25 -13.66 -16.94
C GLU A 158 -3.13 -14.71 -16.90
N ALA A 159 -3.11 -15.64 -17.87
CA ALA A 159 -2.12 -16.71 -17.95
C ALA A 159 -0.69 -16.19 -18.15
N ASP A 160 -0.54 -15.09 -18.89
CA ASP A 160 0.76 -14.52 -19.23
C ASP A 160 1.34 -13.66 -18.13
N ASN A 161 0.57 -13.20 -17.14
CA ASN A 161 0.98 -12.16 -16.17
C ASN A 161 1.22 -12.67 -14.75
N GLY A 162 0.57 -13.76 -14.34
CA GLY A 162 0.81 -14.38 -13.03
C GLY A 162 0.47 -13.51 -11.82
N ALA A 163 -0.27 -12.43 -12.03
CA ALA A 163 -0.93 -11.59 -11.04
C ALA A 163 -2.43 -11.59 -11.34
N ASP A 164 -3.26 -11.46 -10.30
CA ASP A 164 -4.71 -11.39 -10.51
C ASP A 164 -5.12 -9.95 -10.85
N TRP A 165 -4.52 -8.95 -10.18
CA TRP A 165 -4.86 -7.55 -10.39
C TRP A 165 -3.66 -6.60 -10.24
N GLU A 166 -3.79 -5.40 -10.81
CA GLU A 166 -3.06 -4.22 -10.36
C GLU A 166 -4.00 -3.26 -9.65
N TRP A 167 -3.58 -2.76 -8.50
CA TRP A 167 -4.32 -1.75 -7.75
C TRP A 167 -3.62 -0.41 -7.92
N TRP A 168 -4.34 0.57 -8.45
CA TRP A 168 -3.88 1.94 -8.57
C TRP A 168 -4.78 2.85 -7.74
N ILE A 169 -4.15 3.60 -6.84
CA ILE A 169 -4.82 4.46 -5.87
C ILE A 169 -4.45 5.91 -6.20
N ARG A 170 -5.44 6.73 -6.56
CA ARG A 170 -5.29 8.18 -6.79
C ARG A 170 -5.74 8.94 -5.55
N GLY A 171 -4.84 9.75 -5.00
CA GLY A 171 -5.10 10.75 -3.98
C GLY A 171 -4.79 12.16 -4.49
N HIS A 172 -5.03 13.17 -3.67
CA HIS A 172 -4.75 14.57 -4.04
C HIS A 172 -3.26 14.89 -4.28
N ASP A 173 -2.37 14.10 -3.68
CA ASP A 173 -0.91 14.21 -3.78
C ASP A 173 -0.29 13.21 -4.77
N GLY A 174 -1.10 12.47 -5.53
CA GLY A 174 -0.63 11.64 -6.64
C GLY A 174 -1.13 10.20 -6.56
N TYR A 175 -0.28 9.26 -6.95
CA TYR A 175 -0.64 7.87 -7.15
C TYR A 175 0.18 6.92 -6.29
N VAL A 176 -0.40 5.76 -5.99
CA VAL A 176 0.26 4.58 -5.42
C VAL A 176 -0.25 3.32 -6.12
N GLY A 177 0.66 2.52 -6.66
CA GLY A 177 0.40 1.31 -7.43
C GLY A 177 0.97 0.06 -6.77
N PHE A 178 0.20 -1.03 -6.82
CA PHE A 178 0.62 -2.37 -6.41
C PHE A 178 0.23 -3.41 -7.45
N ARG A 179 1.03 -4.46 -7.55
CA ARG A 179 0.60 -5.71 -8.17
C ARG A 179 0.07 -6.66 -7.10
N VAL A 180 -1.08 -7.28 -7.36
CA VAL A 180 -1.85 -8.03 -6.36
C VAL A 180 -2.13 -9.45 -6.85
N GLN A 181 -1.79 -10.43 -6.03
CA GLN A 181 -2.19 -11.82 -6.21
C GLN A 181 -3.11 -12.23 -5.04
N ALA A 182 -4.30 -12.73 -5.34
CA ALA A 182 -5.16 -13.32 -4.33
C ALA A 182 -4.62 -14.70 -3.92
N LYS A 183 -4.81 -15.03 -2.64
CA LYS A 183 -4.66 -16.38 -2.10
C LYS A 183 -5.76 -16.67 -1.11
N ARG A 184 -6.17 -17.93 -1.01
CA ARG A 184 -7.11 -18.37 0.03
C ARG A 184 -6.45 -19.37 0.98
N VAL A 185 -6.76 -19.27 2.27
CA VAL A 185 -6.43 -20.32 3.24
C VAL A 185 -7.25 -21.58 2.94
N ASP A 186 -6.58 -22.71 2.81
CA ASP A 186 -7.24 -24.00 2.66
C ASP A 186 -8.02 -24.33 3.95
N PRO A 187 -9.34 -24.58 3.85
CA PRO A 187 -10.18 -24.77 5.02
C PRO A 187 -9.95 -26.08 5.75
N ARG A 188 -9.26 -27.06 5.13
CA ARG A 188 -8.96 -28.38 5.70
C ARG A 188 -7.57 -28.41 6.29
N SER A 189 -6.56 -27.95 5.55
CA SER A 189 -5.17 -28.00 5.98
C SER A 189 -4.70 -26.75 6.73
N ALA A 190 -5.50 -25.68 6.76
CA ALA A 190 -5.10 -24.37 7.29
C ALA A 190 -3.79 -23.86 6.69
N ARG A 191 -3.60 -24.06 5.37
CA ARG A 191 -2.39 -23.65 4.64
C ARG A 191 -2.71 -22.58 3.61
N VAL A 192 -1.76 -21.70 3.36
CA VAL A 192 -1.77 -20.79 2.21
C VAL A 192 -0.91 -21.42 1.11
N ALA A 193 -1.46 -21.55 -0.09
CA ALA A 193 -0.82 -22.23 -1.21
C ALA A 193 0.25 -21.34 -1.89
N LEU A 194 1.38 -21.14 -1.21
CA LEU A 194 2.53 -20.36 -1.70
C LEU A 194 3.53 -21.19 -2.53
N ASP A 195 3.39 -22.52 -2.54
CA ASP A 195 4.26 -23.48 -3.23
C ASP A 195 3.67 -23.99 -4.57
N GLN A 196 2.63 -23.35 -5.08
CA GLN A 196 2.01 -23.76 -6.34
C GLN A 196 3.00 -23.65 -7.51
N PRO A 197 3.05 -24.66 -8.40
CA PRO A 197 3.89 -24.59 -9.59
C PRO A 197 3.40 -23.47 -10.52
N ALA A 198 4.33 -22.86 -11.26
CA ALA A 198 3.96 -21.93 -12.33
C ALA A 198 3.16 -22.66 -13.43
N ALA A 199 2.24 -21.96 -14.11
CA ALA A 199 1.31 -22.53 -15.10
C ALA A 199 2.00 -23.30 -16.25
N ASP A 200 3.27 -22.99 -16.53
CA ASP A 200 4.12 -23.74 -17.44
C ASP A 200 5.47 -24.05 -16.78
N SER A 201 5.49 -24.74 -15.63
CA SER A 201 6.72 -25.05 -14.90
C SER A 201 7.80 -25.79 -15.71
N LEU A 202 7.45 -26.33 -16.88
CA LEU A 202 8.37 -26.98 -17.82
C LEU A 202 9.08 -25.99 -18.76
N ARG A 203 8.47 -24.83 -19.06
CA ARG A 203 9.08 -23.75 -19.87
C ARG A 203 9.36 -22.47 -19.10
N SER A 204 8.76 -22.33 -17.92
CA SER A 204 8.94 -21.21 -17.01
C SER A 204 10.34 -21.27 -16.42
N ARG A 205 11.04 -20.12 -16.47
CA ARG A 205 12.30 -19.90 -15.75
C ARG A 205 12.13 -20.08 -14.23
N PHE A 206 10.90 -20.03 -13.73
CA PHE A 206 10.56 -20.11 -12.32
C PHE A 206 9.73 -21.36 -12.00
N PRO A 207 10.16 -22.19 -11.03
CA PRO A 207 9.45 -23.41 -10.68
C PRO A 207 8.14 -23.14 -9.92
N ARG A 208 8.06 -22.05 -9.14
CA ARG A 208 6.87 -21.69 -8.35
C ARG A 208 6.24 -20.40 -8.85
N GLN A 209 4.92 -20.30 -8.73
CA GLN A 209 4.15 -19.11 -9.09
C GLN A 209 4.62 -17.87 -8.31
N ILE A 210 4.98 -18.04 -7.03
CA ILE A 210 5.45 -16.94 -6.18
C ILE A 210 6.76 -16.30 -6.67
N ASP A 211 7.67 -17.12 -7.21
CA ASP A 211 8.93 -16.63 -7.75
C ASP A 211 8.69 -15.86 -9.05
N ALA A 212 7.81 -16.39 -9.92
CA ALA A 212 7.40 -15.71 -11.14
C ALA A 212 6.71 -14.37 -10.84
N PHE A 213 5.85 -14.32 -9.82
CA PHE A 213 5.18 -13.09 -9.39
C PHE A 213 6.17 -12.04 -8.89
N ARG A 214 7.11 -12.42 -7.99
CA ARG A 214 8.12 -11.51 -7.46
C ARG A 214 9.05 -10.98 -8.55
N GLU A 215 9.54 -11.85 -9.45
CA GLU A 215 10.40 -11.43 -10.55
C GLU A 215 9.74 -10.37 -11.43
N ARG A 216 8.45 -10.55 -11.74
CA ARG A 216 7.72 -9.58 -12.56
C ARG A 216 7.57 -8.25 -11.83
N CYS A 217 7.31 -8.27 -10.53
CA CYS A 217 7.29 -7.05 -9.72
C CYS A 217 8.63 -6.30 -9.81
N LEU A 218 9.76 -7.00 -9.67
CA LEU A 218 11.10 -6.43 -9.82
C LEU A 218 11.35 -5.84 -11.20
N ARG A 219 11.00 -6.58 -12.26
CA ARG A 219 11.15 -6.14 -13.65
C ARG A 219 10.39 -4.85 -13.93
N ASP A 220 9.17 -4.78 -13.43
CA ASP A 220 8.23 -3.70 -13.75
C ASP A 220 8.36 -2.54 -12.75
N GLY A 221 9.21 -2.67 -11.72
CA GLY A 221 9.43 -1.64 -10.72
C GLY A 221 8.20 -1.34 -9.85
N ILE A 222 7.29 -2.30 -9.67
CA ILE A 222 6.06 -2.15 -8.89
C ILE A 222 6.01 -3.12 -7.72
N ALA A 223 5.68 -2.63 -6.52
CA ALA A 223 5.59 -3.47 -5.33
C ALA A 223 4.51 -4.57 -5.48
N GLY A 224 4.88 -5.81 -5.15
CA GLY A 224 3.97 -6.94 -5.11
C GLY A 224 3.37 -7.17 -3.73
N ILE A 225 2.07 -7.44 -3.69
CA ILE A 225 1.35 -7.84 -2.48
C ILE A 225 0.44 -9.06 -2.74
N TYR A 226 0.22 -9.85 -1.69
CA TYR A 226 -0.76 -10.93 -1.67
C TYR A 226 -1.99 -10.51 -0.89
N CYS A 227 -3.19 -10.72 -1.43
CA CYS A 227 -4.45 -10.59 -0.71
C CYS A 227 -4.92 -11.98 -0.24
N VAL A 228 -4.81 -12.26 1.05
CA VAL A 228 -5.11 -13.56 1.65
C VAL A 228 -6.52 -13.57 2.27
N TYR A 229 -7.40 -14.42 1.76
CA TYR A 229 -8.72 -14.69 2.34
C TYR A 229 -8.65 -15.77 3.42
N ASN A 230 -9.17 -15.48 4.60
CA ASN A 230 -9.21 -16.42 5.72
C ASN A 230 -10.51 -16.32 6.54
N ASP A 231 -10.66 -17.26 7.47
CA ASP A 231 -11.84 -17.42 8.32
C ASP A 231 -11.73 -16.68 9.66
N GLY A 232 -10.70 -15.86 9.87
CA GLY A 232 -10.44 -15.16 11.14
C GLY A 232 -10.10 -16.07 12.33
N LEU A 233 -9.95 -17.40 12.13
CA LEU A 233 -9.66 -18.35 13.21
C LEU A 233 -8.16 -18.68 13.30
N SER A 234 -7.46 -18.64 12.17
CA SER A 234 -6.02 -18.94 12.10
C SER A 234 -5.12 -17.75 12.43
N VAL A 235 -5.63 -16.71 13.07
CA VAL A 235 -4.82 -15.53 13.39
C VAL A 235 -4.03 -15.71 14.69
N PRO A 236 -2.77 -15.24 14.76
CA PRO A 236 -2.02 -15.27 16.00
C PRO A 236 -2.74 -14.53 17.14
N SER A 237 -2.60 -15.04 18.35
CA SER A 237 -3.10 -14.41 19.57
C SER A 237 -2.71 -12.93 19.63
N ARG A 238 -3.74 -12.06 19.71
CA ARG A 238 -3.66 -10.59 19.68
C ARG A 238 -2.37 -10.03 20.28
N GLY A 239 -1.65 -9.28 19.45
CA GLY A 239 -0.64 -8.32 19.86
C GLY A 239 -0.29 -7.42 18.68
N GLN A 240 -0.29 -6.10 18.90
CA GLN A 240 0.37 -5.06 18.07
C GLN A 240 -0.36 -4.41 16.89
N LEU A 241 -1.59 -4.77 16.51
CA LEU A 241 -2.33 -3.92 15.58
C LEU A 241 -3.13 -2.89 16.39
N GLY A 242 -2.49 -1.79 16.80
CA GLY A 242 -3.14 -0.73 17.58
C GLY A 242 -4.48 -0.31 16.96
N SER A 243 -5.52 -0.05 17.76
CA SER A 243 -6.89 0.14 17.26
C SER A 243 -7.00 1.19 16.17
N CYS A 244 -7.60 0.86 15.01
CA CYS A 244 -7.99 1.87 14.02
C CYS A 244 -9.16 2.69 14.60
N PRO A 245 -9.23 4.02 14.41
CA PRO A 245 -10.29 4.87 14.98
C PRO A 245 -11.69 4.54 14.43
N HIS A 246 -11.76 3.77 13.34
CA HIS A 246 -13.00 3.38 12.65
C HIS A 246 -13.66 2.12 13.21
N GLY A 247 -13.28 1.66 14.40
CA GLY A 247 -13.96 0.61 15.15
C GLY A 247 -13.03 -0.33 15.90
N LEU A 248 -13.61 -1.13 16.80
CA LEU A 248 -12.86 -2.08 17.63
C LEU A 248 -12.17 -3.16 16.80
N ASP A 249 -11.05 -3.67 17.29
CA ASP A 249 -10.37 -4.81 16.65
C ASP A 249 -11.19 -6.08 16.84
N ASP A 250 -11.59 -6.69 15.74
CA ASP A 250 -12.34 -7.94 15.67
C ASP A 250 -11.47 -8.97 14.92
N PRO A 251 -11.31 -10.22 15.40
CA PRO A 251 -10.64 -11.28 14.65
C PRO A 251 -11.13 -11.40 13.21
N ASP A 252 -12.40 -11.13 12.95
CA ASP A 252 -13.02 -11.17 11.63
C ASP A 252 -12.46 -10.11 10.66
N LEU A 253 -11.80 -9.06 11.17
CA LEU A 253 -11.13 -8.05 10.33
C LEU A 253 -9.98 -8.65 9.51
N TRP A 254 -9.48 -9.81 9.93
CA TRP A 254 -8.45 -10.52 9.21
C TRP A 254 -8.98 -11.27 8.01
N GLY A 255 -10.30 -11.43 7.84
CA GLY A 255 -10.87 -12.20 6.73
C GLY A 255 -10.33 -11.82 5.35
N CYS A 256 -9.83 -10.58 5.20
CA CYS A 256 -8.90 -10.17 4.16
C CYS A 256 -7.61 -9.61 4.79
N ALA A 257 -6.46 -10.19 4.46
CA ALA A 257 -5.14 -9.76 4.92
C ALA A 257 -4.20 -9.50 3.74
N ILE A 258 -3.21 -8.63 3.93
CA ILE A 258 -2.18 -8.30 2.94
C ILE A 258 -0.82 -8.77 3.43
N VAL A 259 -0.06 -9.44 2.56
CA VAL A 259 1.32 -9.87 2.79
C VAL A 259 2.20 -9.30 1.68
N LEU A 260 3.39 -8.79 2.00
CA LEU A 260 4.35 -8.38 0.97
C LEU A 260 4.82 -9.59 0.15
N ALA A 261 5.03 -9.40 -1.16
CA ALA A 261 5.58 -10.45 -2.01
C ALA A 261 6.91 -11.00 -1.47
N ASP A 262 7.81 -10.13 -1.04
CA ASP A 262 9.09 -10.52 -0.42
C ASP A 262 8.94 -11.37 0.84
N THR A 263 7.98 -11.02 1.71
CA THR A 263 7.66 -11.80 2.90
C THR A 263 7.11 -13.17 2.51
N ALA A 264 6.18 -13.22 1.56
CA ALA A 264 5.60 -14.48 1.11
C ALA A 264 6.67 -15.38 0.42
N THR A 265 7.56 -14.81 -0.41
CA THR A 265 8.66 -15.54 -1.04
C THR A 265 9.62 -16.11 -0.01
N ARG A 266 10.00 -15.31 1.00
CA ARG A 266 10.84 -15.78 2.11
C ARG A 266 10.19 -16.95 2.86
N LEU A 267 8.93 -16.82 3.26
CA LEU A 267 8.20 -17.90 3.92
C LEU A 267 8.12 -19.16 3.05
N ALA A 268 7.89 -19.01 1.75
CA ALA A 268 7.87 -20.13 0.82
C ALA A 268 9.25 -20.82 0.69
N ASN A 269 10.36 -20.07 0.75
CA ASN A 269 11.72 -20.62 0.76
C ASN A 269 12.02 -21.40 2.05
N GLU A 270 11.54 -20.90 3.18
CA GLU A 270 11.62 -21.58 4.48
C GLU A 270 10.63 -22.76 4.59
N ARG A 271 9.84 -23.03 3.55
CA ARG A 271 8.78 -24.06 3.51
C ARG A 271 7.68 -23.86 4.57
N ILE A 272 7.42 -22.59 4.92
CA ILE A 272 6.39 -22.18 5.85
C ILE A 272 5.13 -21.82 5.07
N PHE A 273 4.08 -22.62 5.28
CA PHE A 273 2.81 -22.50 4.55
C PHE A 273 1.58 -22.47 5.45
N ASP A 274 1.75 -22.64 6.77
CA ASP A 274 0.62 -22.61 7.69
C ASP A 274 0.05 -21.18 7.78
N ALA A 275 -1.28 -21.10 7.83
CA ALA A 275 -1.98 -19.83 7.83
C ALA A 275 -1.64 -18.98 9.06
N ALA A 276 -1.34 -19.59 10.20
CA ALA A 276 -1.02 -18.84 11.42
C ALA A 276 0.27 -18.03 11.27
N THR A 277 1.32 -18.64 10.73
CA THR A 277 2.59 -17.96 10.52
C THR A 277 2.51 -16.96 9.37
N VAL A 278 1.85 -17.32 8.25
CA VAL A 278 1.66 -16.39 7.12
C VAL A 278 0.85 -15.16 7.54
N LEU A 279 -0.27 -15.36 8.27
CA LEU A 279 -1.08 -14.25 8.79
C LEU A 279 -0.37 -13.47 9.90
N GLY A 280 0.53 -14.11 10.67
CA GLY A 280 1.36 -13.42 11.63
C GLY A 280 2.37 -12.45 11.02
N ALA A 281 2.72 -12.63 9.75
CA ALA A 281 3.51 -11.69 8.97
C ALA A 281 2.66 -10.76 8.07
N ALA A 282 1.33 -10.89 8.13
CA ALA A 282 0.39 -10.11 7.33
C ALA A 282 -0.14 -8.89 8.10
N THR A 283 -0.81 -8.00 7.37
CA THR A 283 -1.57 -6.89 7.94
C THR A 283 -3.03 -6.98 7.46
N PRO A 284 -4.06 -6.77 8.30
CA PRO A 284 -5.44 -6.69 7.82
C PRO A 284 -5.57 -5.65 6.72
N TRP A 285 -6.19 -6.02 5.59
CA TRP A 285 -6.17 -5.19 4.38
C TRP A 285 -6.79 -3.80 4.55
N HIS A 286 -7.74 -3.63 5.49
CA HIS A 286 -8.35 -2.34 5.79
C HIS A 286 -7.33 -1.33 6.33
N ARG A 287 -6.19 -1.79 6.84
CA ARG A 287 -5.09 -0.95 7.29
C ARG A 287 -4.31 -0.33 6.13
N LEU A 288 -4.41 -0.89 4.93
CA LEU A 288 -3.88 -0.26 3.72
C LEU A 288 -4.59 1.08 3.45
N VAL A 289 -5.88 1.16 3.78
CA VAL A 289 -6.73 2.35 3.56
C VAL A 289 -7.19 3.02 4.87
N CYS A 290 -6.75 2.53 6.04
CA CYS A 290 -6.98 3.18 7.34
C CYS A 290 -5.85 4.17 7.56
N ARG A 291 -6.21 5.44 7.70
CA ARG A 291 -5.28 6.56 7.84
C ARG A 291 -5.73 7.53 8.90
N ASP A 292 -4.81 8.37 9.34
CA ASP A 292 -5.14 9.58 10.08
C ASP A 292 -6.13 10.43 9.25
N PRO A 293 -7.22 10.95 9.82
CA PRO A 293 -8.16 11.80 9.09
C PRO A 293 -7.51 12.99 8.39
N LEU A 294 -6.32 13.42 8.82
CA LEU A 294 -5.57 14.54 8.27
C LEU A 294 -4.47 14.11 7.30
N ALA A 295 -4.30 12.81 7.06
CA ALA A 295 -3.44 12.27 6.01
C ALA A 295 -4.24 12.02 4.72
N THR A 296 -3.60 12.14 3.57
CA THR A 296 -4.22 11.76 2.29
C THR A 296 -4.29 10.24 2.15
N LEU A 297 -5.10 9.72 1.21
CA LEU A 297 -5.17 8.27 1.00
C LEU A 297 -3.81 7.66 0.67
N THR A 298 -3.08 8.27 -0.25
CA THR A 298 -1.78 7.79 -0.71
C THR A 298 -0.73 7.87 0.39
N GLU A 299 -0.73 8.92 1.24
CA GLU A 299 0.12 8.96 2.45
C GLU A 299 -0.17 7.77 3.38
N GLY A 300 -1.43 7.50 3.68
CA GLY A 300 -1.82 6.39 4.56
C GLY A 300 -1.45 5.01 3.99
N VAL A 301 -1.61 4.82 2.69
CA VAL A 301 -1.22 3.60 1.97
C VAL A 301 0.29 3.38 2.05
N LEU A 302 1.09 4.44 1.82
CA LEU A 302 2.55 4.37 1.88
C LEU A 302 3.05 4.12 3.30
N GLU A 303 2.41 4.71 4.30
CA GLU A 303 2.71 4.43 5.71
C GLU A 303 2.42 2.97 6.07
N ALA A 304 1.29 2.44 5.60
CA ALA A 304 0.95 1.03 5.77
C ALA A 304 1.97 0.10 5.11
N PHE A 305 2.36 0.40 3.87
CA PHE A 305 3.43 -0.32 3.18
C PHE A 305 4.75 -0.24 3.96
N GLY A 306 5.15 0.95 4.41
CA GLY A 306 6.39 1.15 5.12
C GLY A 306 6.49 0.34 6.40
N ARG A 307 5.40 0.20 7.15
CA ARG A 307 5.37 -0.69 8.32
C ARG A 307 5.62 -2.15 7.95
N MET A 308 4.96 -2.66 6.90
CA MET A 308 5.16 -4.03 6.44
C MET A 308 6.60 -4.23 5.96
N TRP A 309 7.14 -3.25 5.23
CA TRP A 309 8.48 -3.27 4.69
C TRP A 309 9.55 -3.26 5.79
N THR A 310 9.43 -2.37 6.77
CA THR A 310 10.33 -2.31 7.92
C THR A 310 10.28 -3.60 8.74
N ALA A 311 9.10 -4.20 8.92
CA ALA A 311 8.97 -5.49 9.59
C ALA A 311 9.72 -6.60 8.83
N GLU A 312 9.60 -6.66 7.51
CA GLU A 312 10.35 -7.62 6.68
C GLU A 312 11.87 -7.39 6.76
N LEU A 313 12.33 -6.14 6.68
CA LEU A 313 13.73 -5.78 6.90
C LEU A 313 14.26 -6.28 8.24
N ALA A 314 13.51 -6.06 9.32
CA ALA A 314 13.89 -6.50 10.65
C ALA A 314 14.00 -8.03 10.76
N ASN A 315 13.06 -8.76 10.15
CA ASN A 315 13.10 -10.22 10.11
C ASN A 315 14.34 -10.74 9.37
N ARG A 316 14.68 -10.16 8.21
CA ARG A 316 15.88 -10.55 7.45
C ARG A 316 17.18 -10.27 8.20
N ARG A 317 17.28 -9.12 8.88
CA ARG A 317 18.44 -8.80 9.73
C ARG A 317 18.60 -9.78 10.88
N GLY A 318 17.50 -10.10 11.58
CA GLY A 318 17.51 -11.09 12.65
C GLY A 318 17.89 -12.51 12.19
N LEU A 319 17.59 -12.87 10.95
CA LEU A 319 18.09 -14.11 10.33
C LEU A 319 19.60 -14.03 10.08
N ASN A 320 20.10 -12.95 9.47
CA ASN A 320 21.54 -12.78 9.24
C ASN A 320 22.35 -12.87 10.54
N GLU A 321 21.87 -12.26 11.62
CA GLU A 321 22.52 -12.34 12.95
C GLU A 321 22.52 -13.77 13.54
N ARG A 322 21.48 -14.58 13.27
CA ARG A 322 21.38 -15.97 13.75
C ARG A 322 22.23 -16.98 12.96
N TYR A 323 22.51 -16.69 11.68
CA TYR A 323 23.25 -17.58 10.78
C TYR A 323 24.70 -17.12 10.51
N GLY A 324 25.13 -16.00 11.09
CA GLY A 324 26.43 -15.34 10.85
C GLY A 324 27.69 -16.11 11.25
N ASP A 325 27.60 -17.24 11.96
CA ASP A 325 28.77 -18.06 12.34
C ASP A 325 29.15 -19.14 11.29
N GLN A 326 28.42 -19.29 10.18
CA GLN A 326 28.68 -20.39 9.22
C GLN A 326 28.97 -20.00 7.76
N VAL A 327 29.02 -18.72 7.38
CA VAL A 327 29.27 -18.35 5.97
C VAL A 327 30.09 -17.05 5.86
N GLU A 328 31.35 -17.16 5.40
CA GLU A 328 32.36 -16.09 5.39
C GLU A 328 32.13 -14.94 4.36
N HIS A 329 30.98 -14.86 3.67
CA HIS A 329 30.73 -13.85 2.62
C HIS A 329 29.30 -13.28 2.68
N PHE A 330 29.00 -12.44 3.68
CA PHE A 330 27.70 -11.76 3.81
C PHE A 330 27.75 -10.22 3.76
N ASP A 331 28.94 -9.59 3.69
CA ASP A 331 29.08 -8.13 3.77
C ASP A 331 28.60 -7.35 2.52
N GLU A 332 28.15 -8.02 1.45
CA GLU A 332 27.63 -7.38 0.23
C GLU A 332 26.21 -7.83 -0.18
N LEU A 333 25.46 -8.48 0.70
CA LEU A 333 24.01 -8.65 0.49
C LEU A 333 23.32 -7.31 0.80
N GLU A 334 23.32 -6.40 -0.18
CA GLU A 334 22.20 -5.45 -0.32
C GLU A 334 20.93 -6.26 -0.07
N LEU A 335 20.15 -5.88 0.96
CA LEU A 335 18.92 -6.57 1.32
C LEU A 335 17.99 -6.49 0.11
N ASP A 336 18.02 -7.50 -0.76
CA ASP A 336 17.25 -7.62 -2.00
C ASP A 336 15.77 -7.73 -1.65
N LEU A 337 15.16 -6.57 -1.40
CA LEU A 337 13.73 -6.41 -1.28
C LEU A 337 13.21 -5.86 -2.60
N GLY A 338 11.96 -6.22 -2.91
CA GLY A 338 11.27 -5.78 -4.12
C GLY A 338 11.17 -4.27 -4.25
N PRO A 339 10.65 -3.75 -5.36
CA PRO A 339 10.51 -2.30 -5.51
C PRO A 339 9.53 -1.71 -4.47
N ALA A 340 9.66 -0.40 -4.23
CA ALA A 340 8.64 0.38 -3.53
C ALA A 340 7.33 0.43 -4.35
N PRO A 341 6.20 0.85 -3.75
CA PRO A 341 4.96 1.04 -4.49
C PRO A 341 5.18 2.05 -5.62
N ALA A 342 4.64 1.75 -6.81
CA ALA A 342 4.82 2.63 -7.96
C ALA A 342 4.07 3.95 -7.72
N THR A 343 4.66 5.09 -8.06
CA THR A 343 4.03 6.41 -7.88
C THR A 343 3.74 7.15 -9.18
N GLU A 344 4.20 6.57 -10.29
CA GLU A 344 4.01 7.05 -11.65
C GLU A 344 3.20 5.99 -12.41
N PRO A 345 1.88 6.17 -12.53
CA PRO A 345 1.04 5.28 -13.31
C PRO A 345 1.41 5.32 -14.80
N PRO A 346 1.32 4.18 -15.52
CA PRO A 346 1.35 4.17 -16.99
C PRO A 346 0.30 5.12 -17.60
N ASP A 347 0.54 5.60 -18.81
CA ASP A 347 -0.37 6.53 -19.51
C ASP A 347 -1.79 5.98 -19.63
N GLU A 348 -1.94 4.67 -19.77
CA GLU A 348 -3.23 4.00 -19.85
C GLU A 348 -3.98 4.06 -18.50
N VAL A 349 -3.26 3.95 -17.37
CA VAL A 349 -3.84 4.12 -16.03
C VAL A 349 -4.30 5.56 -15.83
N LEU A 350 -3.48 6.53 -16.23
CA LEU A 350 -3.86 7.95 -16.19
C LEU A 350 -5.12 8.20 -17.01
N LEU A 351 -5.17 7.68 -18.24
CA LEU A 351 -6.33 7.82 -19.11
C LEU A 351 -7.59 7.19 -18.50
N ALA A 352 -7.46 6.01 -17.88
CA ALA A 352 -8.58 5.31 -17.27
C ALA A 352 -9.13 6.04 -16.03
N PHE A 353 -8.28 6.71 -15.27
CA PHE A 353 -8.72 7.59 -14.18
C PHE A 353 -9.51 8.83 -14.66
N ASP A 354 -9.31 9.25 -15.91
CA ASP A 354 -10.00 10.39 -16.53
C ASP A 354 -11.28 9.98 -17.28
N GLN A 355 -11.35 8.72 -17.74
CA GLN A 355 -12.50 8.14 -18.43
C GLN A 355 -13.52 7.58 -17.42
N ARG A 356 -14.33 8.46 -16.82
CA ARG A 356 -15.25 8.12 -15.72
C ARG A 356 -16.37 7.11 -16.07
N ASP A 357 -16.73 6.97 -17.35
CA ASP A 357 -17.85 6.12 -17.81
C ASP A 357 -17.56 5.36 -19.13
N GLY A 358 -16.32 5.35 -19.60
CA GLY A 358 -15.98 4.92 -20.95
C GLY A 358 -15.37 3.52 -21.01
N VAL A 359 -15.92 2.65 -21.87
CA VAL A 359 -15.22 1.48 -22.37
C VAL A 359 -13.82 1.92 -22.83
N ILE A 360 -12.77 1.40 -22.20
CA ILE A 360 -11.40 1.71 -22.59
C ILE A 360 -11.17 1.11 -23.97
N GLU A 361 -11.18 1.95 -25.01
CA GLU A 361 -11.21 1.53 -26.43
C GLU A 361 -9.90 0.90 -26.91
N ARG A 362 -8.82 0.97 -26.12
CA ARG A 362 -7.55 0.33 -26.45
C ARG A 362 -7.19 -0.70 -25.38
N PRO A 363 -7.02 -1.99 -25.75
CA PRO A 363 -6.40 -2.93 -24.85
C PRO A 363 -4.99 -2.42 -24.57
N TRP A 364 -4.78 -2.11 -23.31
CA TRP A 364 -3.54 -2.00 -22.58
C TRP A 364 -2.50 -3.01 -23.10
N SER A 365 -1.21 -2.69 -22.96
CA SER A 365 -0.13 -3.61 -23.32
C SER A 365 -0.49 -5.05 -22.96
N GLU A 366 -0.15 -6.02 -23.82
CA GLU A 366 -0.52 -7.44 -23.69
C GLU A 366 -0.04 -8.08 -22.36
N GLU A 367 0.59 -7.31 -21.47
CA GLU A 367 1.29 -7.68 -20.24
C GLU A 367 0.59 -7.20 -18.94
N LEU A 368 -0.59 -6.56 -18.99
CA LEU A 368 -1.31 -6.11 -17.79
C LEU A 368 -2.46 -7.06 -17.38
N ALA A 369 -2.50 -7.43 -16.09
CA ALA A 369 -3.58 -8.16 -15.42
C ALA A 369 -4.65 -7.19 -14.89
N GLY A 370 -5.86 -7.68 -14.54
CA GLY A 370 -7.04 -6.82 -14.32
C GLY A 370 -6.77 -5.61 -13.41
N ILE A 371 -7.39 -4.46 -13.66
CA ILE A 371 -7.03 -3.22 -12.95
C ILE A 371 -8.15 -2.79 -12.01
N VAL A 372 -7.78 -2.42 -10.78
CA VAL A 372 -8.64 -1.78 -9.79
C VAL A 372 -8.15 -0.35 -9.59
N LEU A 373 -8.96 0.61 -10.01
CA LEU A 373 -8.72 2.04 -9.83
C LEU A 373 -9.48 2.50 -8.59
N ILE A 374 -8.79 3.10 -7.62
CA ILE A 374 -9.36 3.67 -6.40
C ILE A 374 -9.08 5.17 -6.42
N ASP A 375 -10.11 5.98 -6.66
CA ASP A 375 -10.01 7.43 -6.73
C ASP A 375 -10.58 8.07 -5.45
N ALA A 376 -9.69 8.65 -4.67
CA ALA A 376 -10.03 9.35 -3.44
C ALA A 376 -10.32 10.84 -3.65
N THR A 377 -10.03 11.39 -4.83
CA THR A 377 -10.05 12.84 -5.05
C THR A 377 -11.44 13.46 -5.07
N GLY A 378 -12.49 12.65 -5.06
CA GLY A 378 -13.89 13.07 -4.96
C GLY A 378 -14.36 13.98 -6.10
N GLN A 379 -13.62 14.02 -7.20
CA GLN A 379 -13.92 14.90 -8.34
C GLN A 379 -15.05 14.35 -9.20
#